data_AF-A0A966T5Y2-F1
#
_entry.id   AF-A0A966T5Y2-F1
#
_cell.length_a   1.000
_cell.length_b   1.000
_cell.length_c   1.000
_cell.angle_alpha   90.00
_cell.angle_beta   90.00
_cell.angle_gamma   90.00
#
_symmetry.space_group_name_H-M   'P 1'
#
loop_
_entity.id
_entity.type
_entity.pdbx_description
1 polymer ?
#
loop_
_entity_poly.entity_id
_entity_poly.type
_entity_poly.pdbx_seq_one_letter_code
_entity_poly.pdbx_strand_id
1 'polypeptide(L)'
;MSGARSLPAPLATLAQAMRATTLRELFAADSHRATNLSHDLACGGTELFIDFSKQAITTAVLDTLIDEAQTRGVFARRDAMLAGEPINRTENRAVTHVAMRATDDRTAPARLRSEVQAGESALRDFIAGVPTRLPGGTPPYSATRRRQCCRIRAPWRCCPAISHNW
;
A
#
# COMPACT_ATOMS: atom_id res chain seq x y z
N MET A 1 25.55 3.47 9.56
CA MET A 1 24.65 3.06 8.45
C MET A 1 25.36 2.03 7.55
N SER A 2 25.73 0.87 8.10
CA SER A 2 26.39 -0.21 7.35
C SER A 2 25.39 -1.35 7.18
N GLY A 3 24.56 -1.27 6.15
CA GLY A 3 23.47 -2.23 5.91
C GLY A 3 23.35 -2.70 4.46
N ALA A 4 24.13 -2.13 3.54
CA ALA A 4 24.22 -2.65 2.19
C ALA A 4 25.04 -3.95 2.24
N ARG A 5 24.35 -5.07 2.48
CA ARG A 5 24.90 -6.40 2.20
C ARG A 5 25.45 -6.39 0.77
N SER A 6 26.65 -6.92 0.59
CA SER A 6 27.28 -7.05 -0.73
C SER A 6 26.29 -7.68 -1.71
N LEU A 7 26.23 -7.14 -2.92
CA LEU A 7 25.46 -7.76 -3.99
C LEU A 7 26.02 -9.18 -4.24
N PRO A 8 25.16 -10.19 -4.41
CA PRO A 8 25.59 -11.51 -4.85
C PRO A 8 26.39 -11.37 -6.14
N ALA A 9 27.46 -12.18 -6.28
CA ALA A 9 28.37 -12.08 -7.42
C ALA A 9 27.65 -12.11 -8.79
N PRO A 10 26.63 -12.96 -9.03
CA PRO A 10 25.89 -12.94 -10.30
C PRO A 10 25.21 -11.59 -10.56
N LEU A 11 24.52 -11.04 -9.56
CA LEU A 11 23.81 -9.76 -9.69
C LEU A 11 24.78 -8.58 -9.83
N ALA A 12 25.95 -8.63 -9.17
CA ALA A 12 26.98 -7.62 -9.30
C ALA A 12 27.55 -7.58 -10.74
N THR A 13 27.83 -8.75 -11.32
CA THR A 13 28.28 -8.87 -12.71
C THR A 13 27.25 -8.34 -13.69
N LEU A 14 25.98 -8.72 -13.53
CA LEU A 14 24.89 -8.23 -14.37
C LEU A 14 24.69 -6.72 -14.24
N ALA A 15 24.78 -6.17 -13.02
CA ALA A 15 24.70 -4.73 -12.80
C ALA A 15 25.86 -3.98 -13.48
N GLN A 16 27.07 -4.53 -13.46
CA GLN A 16 28.21 -3.93 -14.17
C GLN A 16 28.01 -3.94 -15.69
N ALA A 17 27.49 -5.05 -16.24
CA ALA A 17 27.14 -5.12 -17.66
C ALA A 17 26.09 -4.08 -18.05
N MET A 18 25.01 -3.96 -17.26
CA MET A 18 23.94 -2.98 -17.52
C MET A 18 24.40 -1.51 -17.41
N ARG A 19 25.44 -1.21 -16.63
CA ARG A 19 26.05 0.14 -16.59
C ARG A 19 26.78 0.49 -17.89
N ALA A 20 27.25 -0.51 -18.63
CA ALA A 20 27.96 -0.33 -19.88
C ALA A 20 27.03 -0.37 -21.10
N THR A 21 25.73 -0.66 -20.92
CA THR A 21 24.73 -0.77 -22.00
C THR A 21 23.72 0.36 -21.93
N THR A 22 23.40 0.94 -23.08
CA THR A 22 22.37 1.98 -23.21
C THR A 22 20.99 1.37 -23.47
N LEU A 23 19.93 2.12 -23.14
CA LEU A 23 18.57 1.70 -23.48
C LEU A 23 18.38 1.52 -25.00
N ARG A 24 19.02 2.35 -25.84
CA ARG A 24 18.92 2.20 -27.30
C ARG A 24 19.45 0.85 -27.76
N GLU A 25 20.58 0.40 -27.22
CA GLU A 25 21.16 -0.91 -27.52
C GLU A 25 20.26 -2.04 -27.05
N LEU A 26 19.64 -1.92 -25.87
CA LEU A 26 18.70 -2.92 -25.37
C LEU A 26 17.45 -3.06 -26.26
N PHE A 27 16.93 -1.94 -26.79
CA PHE A 27 15.81 -1.96 -27.74
C PHE A 27 16.23 -2.42 -29.14
N ALA A 28 17.47 -2.13 -29.56
CA ALA A 28 18.00 -2.62 -30.83
C ALA A 28 18.26 -4.13 -30.80
N ALA A 29 18.62 -4.68 -29.64
CA ALA A 29 18.89 -6.11 -29.45
C ALA A 29 17.61 -6.96 -29.32
N ASP A 30 16.48 -6.38 -28.91
CA ASP A 30 15.21 -7.09 -28.77
C ASP A 30 14.04 -6.21 -29.24
N SER A 31 13.55 -6.49 -30.46
CA SER A 31 12.39 -5.80 -31.04
C SER A 31 11.07 -6.06 -30.30
N HIS A 32 11.00 -7.11 -29.47
CA HIS A 32 9.84 -7.47 -28.67
C HIS A 32 9.95 -7.01 -27.21
N ARG A 33 11.01 -6.27 -26.85
CA ARG A 33 11.31 -5.84 -25.48
C ARG A 33 10.14 -5.15 -24.78
N ALA A 34 9.45 -4.25 -25.48
CA ALA A 34 8.30 -3.53 -24.93
C ALA A 34 7.20 -4.49 -24.50
N THR A 35 6.88 -5.47 -25.35
CA THR A 35 5.87 -6.49 -25.07
C THR A 35 6.34 -7.45 -23.97
N ASN A 36 7.58 -7.90 -24.01
CA ASN A 36 8.12 -8.88 -23.06
C ASN A 36 8.28 -8.34 -21.63
N LEU A 37 8.51 -7.03 -21.49
CA LEU A 37 8.71 -6.36 -20.20
C LEU A 37 7.52 -5.49 -19.78
N SER A 38 6.34 -5.74 -20.37
CA SER A 38 5.10 -5.11 -19.95
C SER A 38 4.08 -6.14 -19.47
N HIS A 39 3.25 -5.75 -18.51
CA HIS A 39 2.22 -6.61 -17.94
C HIS A 39 0.92 -5.83 -17.73
N ASP A 40 -0.18 -6.45 -18.15
CA ASP A 40 -1.54 -6.03 -17.81
C ASP A 40 -2.01 -6.76 -16.55
N LEU A 41 -2.47 -5.99 -15.55
CA LEU A 41 -3.00 -6.52 -14.30
C LEU A 41 -4.48 -6.13 -14.14
N ALA A 42 -5.35 -7.13 -14.09
CA ALA A 42 -6.75 -6.94 -13.79
C ALA A 42 -6.96 -6.56 -12.31
N CYS A 43 -7.56 -5.39 -12.08
CA CYS A 43 -7.76 -4.77 -10.77
C CYS A 43 -9.25 -4.45 -10.54
N GLY A 44 -10.04 -5.47 -10.17
CA GLY A 44 -11.41 -5.27 -9.64
C GLY A 44 -12.37 -4.48 -10.56
N GLY A 45 -12.20 -4.60 -11.88
CA GLY A 45 -12.99 -3.86 -12.90
C GLY A 45 -12.22 -2.76 -13.63
N THR A 46 -10.95 -2.54 -13.28
CA THR A 46 -10.01 -1.70 -14.03
C THR A 46 -8.78 -2.51 -14.44
N GLU A 47 -7.98 -1.98 -15.36
CA GLU A 47 -6.71 -2.58 -15.76
C GLU A 47 -5.56 -1.66 -15.39
N LEU A 48 -4.46 -2.25 -14.91
CA LEU A 48 -3.20 -1.56 -14.67
C LEU A 48 -2.15 -2.11 -15.62
N PHE A 49 -1.72 -1.27 -16.56
CA PHE A 49 -0.59 -1.55 -17.45
C PHE A 49 0.72 -1.11 -16.80
N ILE A 50 1.66 -2.03 -16.66
CA ILE A 50 2.99 -1.78 -16.09
C ILE A 50 4.04 -2.07 -17.15
N ASP A 51 4.86 -1.06 -17.49
CA ASP A 51 5.93 -1.16 -18.50
C ASP A 51 7.31 -0.97 -17.84
N PHE A 52 8.11 -2.04 -17.84
CA PHE A 52 9.50 -2.03 -17.38
C PHE A 52 10.53 -1.96 -18.53
N SER A 53 10.08 -1.86 -19.78
CA SER A 53 10.95 -1.92 -20.96
C SER A 53 12.02 -0.83 -21.00
N LYS A 54 11.75 0.33 -20.39
CA LYS A 54 12.68 1.46 -20.29
C LYS A 54 13.61 1.41 -19.08
N GLN A 55 13.66 0.27 -18.38
CA GLN A 55 14.63 0.03 -17.31
C GLN A 55 15.87 -0.68 -17.86
N ALA A 56 17.02 -0.52 -17.19
CA ALA A 56 18.28 -1.21 -17.52
C ALA A 56 18.25 -2.68 -17.03
N ILE A 57 17.32 -3.45 -17.56
CA ILE A 57 17.08 -4.85 -17.19
C ILE A 57 17.02 -5.73 -18.44
N THR A 58 17.53 -6.95 -18.35
CA THR A 58 17.28 -8.04 -19.30
C THR A 58 16.51 -9.15 -18.59
N THR A 59 16.04 -10.16 -19.32
CA THR A 59 15.40 -11.35 -18.70
C THR A 59 16.32 -11.97 -17.64
N ALA A 60 17.61 -12.14 -17.94
CA ALA A 60 18.59 -12.66 -16.98
C ALA A 60 18.72 -11.79 -15.71
N VAL A 61 18.63 -10.46 -15.83
CA VAL A 61 18.62 -9.55 -14.66
C VAL A 61 17.36 -9.77 -13.84
N LEU A 62 16.20 -9.84 -14.49
CA LEU A 62 14.91 -10.01 -13.81
C LEU A 62 14.85 -11.36 -13.08
N ASP A 63 15.24 -12.44 -13.74
CA ASP A 63 15.29 -13.78 -13.15
C ASP A 63 16.20 -13.81 -11.92
N THR A 64 17.41 -13.24 -12.04
CA THR A 64 18.34 -13.16 -10.91
C THR A 64 17.78 -12.34 -9.74
N LEU A 65 17.04 -11.25 -10.01
CA LEU A 65 16.39 -10.45 -8.97
C LEU A 65 15.26 -11.23 -8.26
N ILE A 66 14.50 -12.03 -9.00
CA ILE A 66 13.43 -12.88 -8.46
C ILE A 66 14.04 -14.00 -7.59
N ASP A 67 15.10 -14.65 -8.07
CA ASP A 67 15.83 -15.69 -7.32
C ASP A 67 16.42 -15.12 -6.02
N GLU A 68 16.94 -13.89 -6.06
CA GLU A 68 17.42 -13.20 -4.87
C GLU A 68 16.30 -12.86 -3.90
N ALA A 69 15.14 -12.43 -4.39
CA ALA A 69 13.96 -12.19 -3.55
C ALA A 69 13.50 -13.49 -2.87
N GLN A 70 13.54 -14.62 -3.59
CA GLN A 70 13.24 -15.93 -3.04
C GLN A 70 14.26 -16.37 -1.98
N THR A 71 15.56 -16.29 -2.29
CA THR A 71 16.66 -16.64 -1.38
C THR A 71 16.61 -15.81 -0.09
N ARG A 72 16.24 -14.54 -0.21
CA ARG A 72 16.10 -13.65 0.95
C ARG A 72 14.81 -13.88 1.72
N GLY A 73 13.89 -14.71 1.23
CA GLY A 73 12.62 -15.04 1.87
C GLY A 73 11.59 -13.91 1.80
N VAL A 74 11.56 -13.15 0.71
CA VAL A 74 10.56 -12.08 0.50
C VAL A 74 9.16 -12.69 0.42
N PHE A 75 8.99 -13.75 -0.38
CA PHE A 75 7.70 -14.43 -0.54
C PHE A 75 7.21 -15.05 0.78
N ALA A 76 8.09 -15.73 1.52
CA ALA A 76 7.74 -16.26 2.84
C ALA A 76 7.29 -15.16 3.83
N ARG A 77 7.94 -13.98 3.80
CA ARG A 77 7.53 -12.83 4.64
C ARG A 77 6.22 -12.21 4.19
N ARG A 78 5.97 -12.13 2.88
CA ARG A 78 4.67 -11.74 2.33
C ARG A 78 3.59 -12.68 2.85
N ASP A 79 3.81 -13.99 2.74
CA ASP A 79 2.81 -14.98 3.13
C ASP A 79 2.54 -14.94 4.64
N ALA A 80 3.58 -14.78 5.47
CA ALA A 80 3.43 -14.56 6.91
C ALA A 80 2.65 -13.27 7.23
N MET A 81 2.88 -12.19 6.49
CA MET A 81 2.11 -10.94 6.64
C MET A 81 0.63 -11.17 6.31
N LEU A 82 0.33 -11.83 5.19
CA LEU A 82 -1.04 -12.10 4.75
C LEU A 82 -1.76 -13.06 5.71
N ALA A 83 -1.05 -14.04 6.29
CA ALA A 83 -1.57 -14.93 7.33
C ALA A 83 -1.82 -14.23 8.68
N GLY A 84 -1.31 -13.01 8.85
CA GLY A 84 -1.45 -12.22 10.07
C GLY A 84 -0.52 -12.69 11.21
N GLU A 85 0.65 -13.22 10.86
CA GLU A 85 1.72 -13.56 11.81
C GLU A 85 2.36 -12.31 12.42
N PRO A 86 2.95 -12.38 13.63
CA PRO A 86 3.58 -11.24 14.30
C PRO A 86 4.95 -10.87 13.70
N ILE A 87 4.95 -10.45 12.43
CA ILE A 87 6.19 -10.11 11.70
C ILE A 87 6.83 -8.80 12.16
N ASN A 88 6.08 -7.91 12.85
CA ASN A 88 6.65 -6.75 13.50
C ASN A 88 7.34 -7.19 14.80
N ARG A 89 8.60 -7.63 14.68
CA ARG A 89 9.35 -8.27 15.77
C ARG A 89 9.63 -7.35 16.95
N THR A 90 9.78 -6.04 16.74
CA THR A 90 10.07 -5.10 17.82
C THR A 90 8.88 -4.91 18.76
N GLU A 91 7.66 -5.06 18.22
CA GLU A 91 6.43 -4.95 19.00
C GLU A 91 5.73 -6.29 19.23
N ASN A 92 6.25 -7.38 18.63
CA ASN A 92 5.62 -8.70 18.58
C ASN A 92 4.15 -8.65 18.10
N ARG A 93 3.89 -7.97 16.98
CA ARG A 93 2.54 -7.70 16.47
C ARG A 93 2.37 -8.06 15.00
N ALA A 94 1.15 -8.44 14.65
CA ALA A 94 0.74 -8.62 13.27
C ALA A 94 0.65 -7.29 12.53
N VAL A 95 0.87 -7.33 11.21
CA VAL A 95 0.75 -6.17 10.32
C VAL A 95 -0.48 -6.38 9.43
N THR A 96 -1.56 -5.63 9.69
CA THR A 96 -2.91 -5.99 9.20
C THR A 96 -3.51 -5.04 8.16
N HIS A 97 -2.74 -4.09 7.62
CA HIS A 97 -3.25 -3.10 6.67
C HIS A 97 -3.82 -3.72 5.37
N VAL A 98 -3.34 -4.91 4.97
CA VAL A 98 -3.90 -5.64 3.82
C VAL A 98 -5.28 -6.22 4.15
N ALA A 99 -5.48 -6.74 5.36
CA ALA A 99 -6.76 -7.29 5.80
C ALA A 99 -7.89 -6.26 5.78
N MET A 100 -7.57 -4.98 6.00
CA MET A 100 -8.52 -3.87 5.91
C MET A 100 -9.11 -3.64 4.51
N ARG A 101 -8.56 -4.29 3.47
CA ARG A 101 -9.01 -4.19 2.08
C ARG A 101 -9.25 -5.55 1.43
N ALA A 102 -9.15 -6.63 2.20
CA ALA A 102 -9.21 -7.98 1.69
C ALA A 102 -10.64 -8.38 1.36
N THR A 103 -10.86 -8.85 0.13
CA THR A 103 -12.16 -9.35 -0.34
C THR A 103 -12.27 -10.88 -0.27
N ASP A 104 -11.14 -11.57 -0.11
CA ASP A 104 -11.05 -13.03 -0.08
C ASP A 104 -9.94 -13.53 0.84
N ASP A 105 -9.87 -14.85 1.02
CA ASP A 105 -8.89 -15.50 1.89
C ASP A 105 -7.46 -15.53 1.33
N ARG A 106 -7.25 -15.13 0.07
CA ARG A 106 -5.89 -15.02 -0.50
C ARG A 106 -5.13 -13.83 0.09
N THR A 107 -5.86 -12.80 0.52
CA THR A 107 -5.28 -11.52 0.96
C THR A 107 -5.38 -11.28 2.47
N ALA A 108 -6.24 -12.01 3.18
CA ALA A 108 -6.22 -12.13 4.64
C ALA A 108 -7.09 -13.30 5.13
N PRO A 109 -6.75 -13.98 6.25
CA PRO A 109 -7.57 -15.04 6.81
C PRO A 109 -8.94 -14.53 7.29
N ALA A 110 -9.95 -15.41 7.22
CA ALA A 110 -11.32 -15.11 7.61
C ALA A 110 -11.47 -14.43 8.98
N ARG A 111 -10.67 -14.82 9.99
CA ARG A 111 -10.67 -14.20 11.33
C ARG A 111 -10.38 -12.69 11.28
N LEU A 112 -9.40 -12.27 10.49
CA LEU A 112 -9.01 -10.86 10.37
C LEU A 112 -10.05 -10.11 9.55
N ARG A 113 -10.59 -10.74 8.50
CA ARG A 113 -11.65 -10.14 7.69
C ARG A 113 -12.93 -9.92 8.49
N SER A 114 -13.33 -10.85 9.36
CA SER A 114 -14.52 -10.70 10.20
C SER A 114 -14.35 -9.58 11.23
N GLU A 115 -13.16 -9.43 11.82
CA GLU A 115 -12.87 -8.31 12.73
C GLU A 115 -12.93 -6.96 12.02
N VAL A 116 -12.34 -6.87 10.82
CA VAL A 116 -12.42 -5.67 9.96
C VAL A 116 -13.87 -5.35 9.61
N GLN A 117 -14.63 -6.35 9.15
CA GLN A 117 -16.04 -6.20 8.77
C GLN A 117 -16.90 -5.69 9.92
N ALA A 118 -16.65 -6.16 11.15
CA ALA A 118 -17.34 -5.69 12.34
C ALA A 118 -17.04 -4.20 12.61
N GLY A 119 -15.76 -3.80 12.52
CA GLY A 119 -15.34 -2.41 12.68
C GLY A 119 -15.91 -1.48 11.60
N GLU A 120 -15.92 -1.92 10.35
CA GLU A 120 -16.51 -1.17 9.24
C GLU A 120 -18.03 -1.02 9.38
N SER A 121 -18.72 -2.07 9.83
CA SER A 121 -20.16 -2.02 10.10
C SER A 121 -20.47 -1.01 11.20
N ALA A 122 -19.73 -1.05 12.32
CA ALA A 122 -19.90 -0.08 13.40
C ALA A 122 -19.63 1.37 12.94
N LEU A 123 -18.62 1.58 12.08
CA LEU A 123 -18.34 2.90 11.51
C LEU A 123 -19.46 3.36 10.58
N ARG A 124 -20.01 2.45 9.76
CA ARG A 124 -21.13 2.75 8.86
C ARG A 124 -22.37 3.15 9.65
N ASP A 125 -22.72 2.42 10.70
CA ASP A 125 -23.85 2.71 11.57
C ASP A 125 -23.69 4.07 12.25
N PHE A 126 -22.48 4.36 12.74
CA PHE A 126 -22.15 5.66 13.30
C PHE A 126 -22.37 6.78 12.28
N ILE A 127 -21.83 6.64 11.06
CA ILE A 127 -21.97 7.64 9.99
C ILE A 127 -23.44 7.85 9.61
N ALA A 128 -24.23 6.77 9.50
CA ALA A 128 -25.65 6.84 9.20
C ALA A 128 -26.44 7.60 10.28
N GLY A 129 -25.99 7.54 11.54
CA GLY A 129 -26.56 8.30 12.65
C GLY A 129 -26.12 9.78 12.72
N VAL A 130 -25.14 10.22 11.92
CA VAL A 130 -24.71 11.63 11.91
C VAL A 130 -25.74 12.49 11.17
N PRO A 131 -26.38 13.48 11.81
CA PRO A 131 -27.36 14.33 11.15
C PRO A 131 -26.73 15.10 9.98
N THR A 132 -27.32 15.01 8.79
CA THR A 132 -26.90 15.78 7.60
C THR A 132 -27.30 17.25 7.67
N ARG A 133 -28.19 17.61 8.61
CA ARG A 133 -28.52 18.98 9.04
C ARG A 133 -28.68 19.01 10.55
N LEU A 134 -28.20 20.07 11.18
CA LEU A 134 -28.50 20.33 12.59
C LEU A 134 -29.96 20.81 12.74
N PRO A 135 -30.65 20.45 13.84
CA PRO A 135 -31.95 21.02 14.15
C PRO A 135 -31.83 22.55 14.28
N GLY A 136 -32.68 23.31 13.57
CA GLY A 136 -32.69 24.79 13.63
C GLY A 136 -32.22 25.54 12.38
N GLY A 137 -31.98 24.86 11.25
CA GLY A 137 -32.05 25.41 9.90
C GLY A 137 -31.51 26.84 9.67
N THR A 138 -30.20 27.00 9.58
CA THR A 138 -29.59 28.05 8.74
C THR A 138 -28.47 27.42 7.91
N PRO A 139 -28.41 27.68 6.59
CA PRO A 139 -27.35 27.12 5.76
C PRO A 139 -25.99 27.68 6.20
N PRO A 140 -24.90 26.89 6.09
CA PRO A 140 -23.58 27.29 6.55
C PRO A 140 -22.93 28.22 5.51
N TYR A 141 -23.52 29.37 5.23
CA TYR A 141 -22.90 30.40 4.40
C TYR A 141 -22.83 31.72 5.15
N SER A 142 -21.92 31.78 6.11
CA SER A 142 -21.13 32.99 6.32
C SER A 142 -19.68 32.54 6.48
N ALA A 143 -18.83 33.08 5.60
CA ALA A 143 -17.41 32.80 5.54
C ALA A 143 -16.75 33.05 6.90
N THR A 144 -15.61 32.39 7.16
CA THR A 144 -14.63 32.65 8.24
C THR A 144 -14.68 31.94 9.60
N ARG A 145 -15.17 30.69 9.71
CA ARG A 145 -14.66 29.80 10.79
C ARG A 145 -14.39 28.37 10.29
N ARG A 146 -13.11 27.99 10.25
CA ARG A 146 -12.66 26.63 9.97
C ARG A 146 -13.30 25.69 10.99
N ARG A 147 -14.21 24.81 10.53
CA ARG A 147 -14.91 23.82 11.35
C ARG A 147 -13.94 22.67 11.63
N GLN A 148 -13.49 22.57 12.86
CA GLN A 148 -12.54 21.54 13.29
C GLN A 148 -13.35 20.32 13.74
N CYS A 149 -13.15 19.16 13.11
CA CYS A 149 -13.64 17.88 13.65
C CYS A 149 -12.82 17.55 14.89
N CYS A 150 -13.28 17.99 16.06
CA CYS A 150 -12.65 17.64 17.33
C CYS A 150 -13.32 16.39 17.91
N ARG A 151 -12.55 15.32 18.09
CA ARG A 151 -12.96 14.11 18.83
C ARG A 151 -13.03 14.44 20.32
N ILE A 152 -14.23 14.65 20.86
CA ILE A 152 -14.45 14.79 22.31
C ILE A 152 -15.04 13.47 22.80
N ARG A 153 -14.44 12.89 23.86
CA ARG A 153 -14.93 11.67 24.53
C ARG A 153 -16.45 11.79 24.77
N ALA A 154 -17.19 10.73 24.45
CA ALA A 154 -18.63 10.64 24.66
C ALA A 154 -19.02 10.92 26.13
N PRO A 155 -20.24 11.42 26.40
CA PRO A 155 -21.29 11.76 25.44
C PRO A 155 -21.10 13.15 24.81
N TRP A 156 -21.63 13.34 23.60
CA TRP A 156 -21.56 14.60 22.84
C TRP A 156 -22.01 15.78 23.69
N ARG A 157 -21.08 16.66 24.05
CA ARG A 157 -21.36 17.99 24.57
C ARG A 157 -20.68 19.00 23.65
N CYS A 158 -21.41 20.04 23.25
CA CYS A 158 -20.82 21.19 22.56
C CYS A 158 -19.71 21.76 23.45
N CYS A 159 -18.46 21.72 22.99
CA CYS A 159 -17.38 22.43 23.67
C CYS A 159 -17.66 23.93 23.57
N PRO A 160 -17.74 24.68 24.68
CA PRO A 160 -17.72 26.14 24.62
C PRO A 160 -16.42 26.57 23.93
N ALA A 161 -16.52 27.53 23.02
CA ALA A 161 -15.36 28.06 22.31
C ALA A 161 -14.31 28.52 23.32
N ILE A 162 -13.09 28.00 23.23
CA ILE A 162 -11.96 28.56 23.97
C ILE A 162 -11.68 29.93 23.35
N SER A 163 -12.09 30.99 24.05
CA SER A 163 -11.75 32.36 23.67
C SER A 163 -10.27 32.60 23.95
N HIS A 164 -9.44 32.55 22.91
CA HIS A 164 -8.14 33.22 22.97
C HIS A 164 -8.40 34.69 22.63
N ASN A 165 -8.32 35.55 23.63
CA ASN A 165 -8.26 37.00 23.42
C ASN A 165 -6.87 37.31 22.87
N TRP A 166 -6.83 37.73 21.60
CA TRP A 166 -5.76 38.55 21.05
C TRP A 166 -6.18 40.01 21.16
#